data_AF-A0A6P5H1V6-F1
#
_entry.id   AF-A0A6P5H1V6-F1
#
_cell.length_a   1.000
_cell.length_b   1.000
_cell.length_c   1.000
_cell.angle_alpha   90.00
_cell.angle_beta   90.00
_cell.angle_gamma   90.00
#
_symmetry.space_group_name_H-M   'P 1'
#
loop_
_entity.id
_entity.type
_entity.pdbx_description
1 polymer ?
#
loop_
_entity_poly.entity_id
_entity_poly.type
_entity_poly.pdbx_seq_one_letter_code
_entity_poly.pdbx_strand_id
1 'polypeptide(L)'
;MLWSLLGNFLALCASGYYDGTIFHRNIKGFMIQGGDPTGTGKGGTSIWGKKFNDEIRESLKHNARGVLSMANSGPNTNGSQFFITYGKQPHLNGLYTVFGRVIHGFEVLDLMEKTQTGTGDRPLAEIRINRVTIHANPLAG
;
A
#
# COMPACT_ATOMS: atom_id res chain seq x y z
N MET A 1 -19.36 13.59 -6.96
CA MET A 1 -18.58 14.12 -5.83
C MET A 1 -17.45 13.12 -5.57
N LEU A 2 -16.22 13.47 -5.97
CA LEU A 2 -15.06 12.57 -5.95
C LEU A 2 -14.68 12.22 -4.50
N TRP A 3 -15.07 11.04 -4.03
CA TRP A 3 -14.36 10.41 -2.92
C TRP A 3 -13.39 9.42 -3.55
N SER A 4 -12.20 9.95 -3.84
CA SER A 4 -11.12 9.28 -4.56
C SER A 4 -10.50 8.16 -3.73
N LEU A 5 -9.65 7.36 -4.38
CA LEU A 5 -8.75 6.42 -3.73
C LEU A 5 -7.93 7.04 -2.59
N LEU A 6 -7.47 8.29 -2.76
CA LEU A 6 -6.78 9.02 -1.69
C LEU A 6 -7.70 9.24 -0.49
N GLY A 7 -8.98 9.54 -0.72
CA GLY A 7 -10.00 9.64 0.32
C GLY A 7 -10.17 8.34 1.10
N ASN A 8 -10.17 7.19 0.42
CA ASN A 8 -10.19 5.88 1.08
C ASN A 8 -8.97 5.68 1.99
N PHE A 9 -7.76 5.88 1.44
CA PHE A 9 -6.53 5.65 2.19
C PHE A 9 -6.45 6.55 3.42
N LEU A 10 -6.68 7.87 3.26
CA LEU A 10 -6.64 8.82 4.37
C LEU A 10 -7.72 8.54 5.42
N ALA A 11 -8.93 8.14 5.02
CA ALA A 11 -9.99 7.81 5.97
C ALA A 11 -9.64 6.57 6.81
N LEU A 12 -9.09 5.52 6.18
CA LEU A 12 -8.61 4.32 6.88
C LEU A 12 -7.43 4.64 7.81
N CYS A 13 -6.50 5.51 7.40
CA CYS A 13 -5.44 6.00 8.28
C CYS A 13 -6.02 6.76 9.49
N ALA A 14 -6.96 7.68 9.25
CA ALA A 14 -7.56 8.52 10.29
C ALA A 14 -8.37 7.71 11.32
N SER A 15 -8.98 6.60 10.89
CA SER A 15 -9.73 5.71 11.78
C SER A 15 -8.87 4.69 12.52
N GLY A 16 -7.54 4.72 12.37
CA GLY A 16 -6.63 3.72 12.95
C GLY A 16 -6.75 2.33 12.32
N TYR A 17 -7.36 2.20 11.13
CA TYR A 17 -7.60 0.90 10.50
C TYR A 17 -6.32 0.10 10.23
N TYR A 18 -5.23 0.82 9.94
CA TYR A 18 -3.94 0.21 9.65
C TYR A 18 -3.09 -0.04 10.90
N ASP A 19 -3.50 0.44 12.07
CA ASP A 19 -2.76 0.24 13.31
C ASP A 19 -2.79 -1.23 13.69
N GLY A 20 -1.61 -1.78 13.96
CA GLY A 20 -1.42 -3.20 14.20
C GLY A 20 -1.43 -4.07 12.93
N THR A 21 -1.69 -3.54 11.74
CA THR A 21 -1.64 -4.37 10.52
C THR A 21 -0.20 -4.71 10.14
N ILE A 22 -0.01 -5.91 9.59
CA ILE A 22 1.32 -6.41 9.20
C ILE A 22 1.56 -6.28 7.69
N PHE A 23 2.83 -6.26 7.30
CA PHE A 23 3.23 -6.56 5.94
C PHE A 23 3.30 -8.08 5.76
N HIS A 24 2.27 -8.65 5.15
CA HIS A 24 2.06 -10.09 5.08
C HIS A 24 2.79 -10.75 3.90
N ARG A 25 3.31 -9.96 2.95
CA ARG A 25 4.04 -10.43 1.77
C ARG A 25 5.18 -9.46 1.42
N ASN A 26 6.38 -9.99 1.25
CA ASN A 26 7.59 -9.23 1.02
C ASN A 26 8.45 -9.94 -0.04
N ILE A 27 8.61 -9.35 -1.22
CA ILE A 27 9.37 -9.95 -2.31
C ILE A 27 10.54 -9.02 -2.62
N LYS A 28 11.75 -9.47 -2.26
CA LYS A 28 13.00 -8.74 -2.49
C LYS A 28 13.15 -8.33 -3.96
N GLY A 29 13.52 -7.07 -4.20
CA GLY A 29 13.65 -6.49 -5.55
C GLY A 29 12.32 -6.15 -6.23
N PHE A 30 11.18 -6.57 -5.67
CA PHE A 30 9.86 -6.36 -6.25
C PHE A 30 9.04 -5.36 -5.44
N MET A 31 8.45 -5.79 -4.32
CA MET A 31 7.56 -4.97 -3.49
C MET A 31 7.34 -5.58 -2.10
N ILE A 32 6.79 -4.76 -1.20
CA ILE A 32 6.22 -5.20 0.09
C ILE A 32 4.76 -4.80 0.18
N GLN A 33 3.90 -5.73 0.61
CA GLN A 33 2.44 -5.58 0.63
C GLN A 33 1.89 -5.69 2.06
N GLY A 34 0.96 -4.78 2.37
CA GLY A 34 0.32 -4.66 3.68
C GLY A 34 -1.12 -4.15 3.56
N GLY A 35 -1.68 -3.69 4.68
CA GLY A 35 -3.02 -3.13 4.73
C GLY A 35 -4.16 -4.16 4.78
N ASP A 36 -3.86 -5.40 5.15
CA ASP A 36 -4.85 -6.44 5.47
C ASP A 36 -4.90 -6.65 7.00
N PRO A 37 -6.01 -6.28 7.68
CA PRO A 37 -6.16 -6.52 9.13
C PRO A 37 -6.11 -7.98 9.55
N THR A 38 -6.43 -8.91 8.65
CA THR A 38 -6.33 -10.35 8.92
C THR A 38 -4.91 -10.88 8.77
N GLY A 39 -4.04 -10.14 8.07
CA GLY A 39 -2.66 -10.56 7.77
C GLY A 39 -2.55 -11.78 6.84
N THR A 40 -3.65 -12.17 6.17
CA THR A 40 -3.71 -13.37 5.30
C THR A 40 -3.43 -13.06 3.83
N GLY A 41 -3.53 -11.79 3.43
CA GLY A 41 -3.53 -11.34 2.04
C GLY A 41 -4.88 -11.44 1.35
N LYS A 42 -5.91 -11.98 2.01
CA LYS A 42 -7.26 -12.15 1.46
C LYS A 42 -8.29 -11.20 2.07
N GLY A 43 -7.94 -10.54 3.17
CA GLY A 43 -8.83 -9.63 3.87
C GLY A 43 -8.73 -8.19 3.36
N GLY A 44 -9.25 -7.26 4.16
CA GLY A 44 -9.20 -5.84 3.87
C GLY A 44 -10.39 -5.32 3.06
N THR A 45 -10.99 -4.24 3.54
CA THR A 45 -12.13 -3.57 2.90
C THR A 45 -11.92 -2.07 2.86
N SER A 46 -12.53 -1.40 1.89
CA SER A 46 -12.48 0.07 1.83
C SER A 46 -13.25 0.68 2.99
N ILE A 47 -13.10 1.99 3.18
CA ILE A 47 -13.91 2.74 4.14
C ILE A 47 -15.43 2.63 3.86
N TRP A 48 -15.81 2.30 2.63
CA TRP A 48 -17.20 2.12 2.21
C TRP A 48 -17.72 0.69 2.39
N GLY A 49 -16.91 -0.22 2.95
CA GLY A 49 -17.28 -1.62 3.17
C GLY A 49 -17.40 -2.46 1.89
N LYS A 50 -17.06 -1.91 0.71
CA LYS A 50 -17.13 -2.58 -0.60
C LYS A 50 -15.90 -2.30 -1.44
N LYS A 51 -15.70 -3.07 -2.52
CA LYS A 51 -14.62 -2.78 -3.48
C LYS A 51 -14.93 -1.50 -4.29
N PHE A 52 -13.88 -0.85 -4.79
CA PHE A 52 -14.00 0.37 -5.60
C PHE A 52 -13.07 0.37 -6.81
N ASN A 53 -13.38 1.27 -7.75
CA ASN A 53 -12.77 1.34 -9.07
C ASN A 53 -11.28 1.71 -9.04
N ASP A 54 -10.57 1.32 -10.08
CA ASP A 54 -9.21 1.82 -10.33
C ASP A 54 -9.23 3.28 -10.79
N GLU A 55 -8.20 4.05 -10.45
CA GLU A 55 -7.97 5.42 -10.93
C GLU A 55 -6.64 5.51 -11.68
N ILE A 56 -6.55 4.78 -12.80
CA ILE A 56 -5.33 4.72 -13.62
C ILE A 56 -5.07 6.07 -14.29
N ARG A 57 -3.84 6.58 -14.14
CA ARG A 57 -3.35 7.80 -14.80
C ARG A 57 -2.06 7.50 -15.54
N GLU A 58 -1.98 7.87 -16.81
CA GLU A 58 -0.79 7.60 -17.64
C GLU A 58 0.48 8.26 -17.09
N SER A 59 0.34 9.40 -16.40
CA SER A 59 1.45 10.11 -15.76
C SER A 59 1.99 9.43 -14.50
N LEU A 60 1.22 8.52 -13.89
CA LEU A 60 1.61 7.83 -12.66
C LEU A 60 2.04 6.39 -12.99
N LYS A 61 3.35 6.12 -12.81
CA LYS A 61 3.98 4.85 -13.19
C LYS A 61 4.82 4.29 -12.04
N HIS A 62 4.99 2.98 -12.02
CA HIS A 62 5.91 2.28 -11.12
C HIS A 62 7.35 2.38 -11.66
N ASN A 63 7.86 3.61 -11.76
CA ASN A 63 9.13 3.94 -12.42
C ASN A 63 10.31 4.16 -11.46
N ALA A 64 10.11 3.94 -10.17
CA ALA A 64 11.11 4.16 -9.12
C ALA A 64 10.86 3.24 -7.92
N ARG A 65 11.85 3.18 -7.02
CA ARG A 65 11.71 2.65 -5.67
C ARG A 65 10.78 3.56 -4.86
N GLY A 66 9.97 2.97 -3.99
CA GLY A 66 9.10 3.68 -3.07
C GLY A 66 7.77 4.13 -3.68
N VAL A 67 7.38 3.61 -4.86
CA VAL A 67 6.05 3.92 -5.41
C VAL A 67 5.00 3.16 -4.62
N LEU A 68 3.95 3.86 -4.18
CA LEU A 68 2.85 3.33 -3.38
C LEU A 68 1.60 3.17 -4.24
N SER A 69 1.04 1.96 -4.24
CA SER A 69 -0.08 1.58 -5.10
C SER A 69 -1.07 0.65 -4.38
N MET A 70 -2.34 0.69 -4.80
CA MET A 70 -3.36 -0.22 -4.25
C MET A 70 -3.15 -1.63 -4.77
N ALA A 71 -3.27 -2.64 -3.89
CA ALA A 71 -3.36 -4.02 -4.30
C ALA A 71 -4.80 -4.35 -4.68
N ASN A 72 -4.97 -5.14 -5.75
CA ASN A 72 -6.27 -5.60 -6.25
C ASN A 72 -6.18 -7.08 -6.67
N SER A 73 -7.33 -7.70 -6.91
CA SER A 73 -7.45 -9.09 -7.42
C SER A 73 -8.08 -9.11 -8.81
N GLY A 74 -7.82 -8.06 -9.60
CA GLY A 74 -8.46 -7.80 -10.89
C GLY A 74 -9.01 -6.37 -10.97
N PRO A 75 -9.43 -5.92 -12.17
CA PRO A 75 -9.91 -4.55 -12.37
C PRO A 75 -11.01 -4.16 -11.39
N ASN A 76 -10.93 -2.96 -10.84
CA ASN A 76 -11.93 -2.35 -9.95
C ASN A 76 -12.20 -3.11 -8.64
N THR A 77 -11.19 -3.80 -8.10
CA THR A 77 -11.30 -4.57 -6.85
C THR A 77 -10.48 -3.98 -5.69
N ASN A 78 -10.27 -2.66 -5.68
CA ASN A 78 -9.52 -1.99 -4.62
C ASN A 78 -10.26 -2.08 -3.26
N GLY A 79 -9.49 -2.28 -2.19
CA GLY A 79 -9.99 -2.35 -0.81
C GLY A 79 -9.14 -1.50 0.12
N SER A 80 -8.49 -2.13 1.10
CA SER A 80 -7.53 -1.46 1.99
C SER A 80 -6.07 -1.82 1.71
N GLN A 81 -5.82 -2.92 1.00
CA GLN A 81 -4.48 -3.43 0.79
C GLN A 81 -3.71 -2.54 -0.18
N PHE A 82 -2.42 -2.35 0.10
CA PHE A 82 -1.50 -1.56 -0.70
C PHE A 82 -0.13 -2.21 -0.72
N PHE A 83 0.72 -1.79 -1.66
CA PHE A 83 2.11 -2.21 -1.71
C PHE A 83 3.04 -1.04 -2.03
N ILE A 84 4.30 -1.18 -1.62
CA ILE A 84 5.40 -0.26 -1.89
C ILE A 84 6.42 -0.98 -2.76
N THR A 85 6.81 -0.40 -3.90
CA THR A 85 7.80 -1.01 -4.78
C THR A 85 9.22 -0.84 -4.25
N TYR A 86 10.05 -1.86 -4.44
CA TYR A 86 11.49 -1.78 -4.16
C TYR A 86 12.32 -1.28 -5.35
N GLY A 87 11.72 -1.19 -6.53
CA GLY A 87 12.38 -0.73 -7.74
C GLY A 87 11.38 -0.43 -8.85
N LYS A 88 11.88 -0.25 -10.07
CA LYS A 88 11.04 -0.03 -11.26
C LYS A 88 10.27 -1.30 -11.59
N GLN A 89 8.95 -1.20 -11.73
CA GLN A 89 8.06 -2.30 -12.06
C GLN A 89 7.11 -1.93 -13.22
N PRO A 90 7.63 -1.72 -14.44
CA PRO A 90 6.83 -1.23 -15.56
C PRO A 90 5.66 -2.15 -15.95
N HIS A 91 5.76 -3.44 -15.65
CA HIS A 91 4.70 -4.43 -15.89
C HIS A 91 3.46 -4.24 -14.99
N LEU A 92 3.54 -3.41 -13.94
CA LEU A 92 2.40 -3.05 -13.08
C LEU A 92 1.64 -1.81 -13.57
N ASN A 93 2.18 -1.08 -14.55
CA ASN A 93 1.57 0.13 -15.07
C ASN A 93 0.24 -0.17 -15.75
N GLY A 94 -0.79 0.62 -15.47
CA GLY A 94 -2.13 0.43 -16.02
C GLY A 94 -2.95 -0.68 -15.34
N LEU A 95 -2.35 -1.47 -14.45
CA LEU A 95 -3.00 -2.57 -13.73
C LEU A 95 -3.29 -2.23 -12.27
N TYR A 96 -2.45 -1.41 -11.65
CA TYR A 96 -2.57 -1.01 -10.26
C TYR A 96 -2.58 0.50 -10.15
N THR A 97 -3.45 1.01 -9.28
CA THR A 97 -3.59 2.45 -9.09
C THR A 97 -2.48 2.98 -8.20
N VAL A 98 -1.58 3.78 -8.78
CA VAL A 98 -0.54 4.53 -8.07
C VAL A 98 -1.17 5.73 -7.39
N PHE A 99 -0.89 5.93 -6.10
CA PHE A 99 -1.50 7.01 -5.33
C PHE A 99 -0.56 7.75 -4.39
N GLY A 100 0.69 7.31 -4.28
CA GLY A 100 1.67 7.98 -3.45
C GLY A 100 3.09 7.55 -3.76
N ARG A 101 4.03 8.14 -3.03
CA ARG A 101 5.44 7.75 -3.02
C ARG A 101 6.04 7.96 -1.64
N VAL A 102 6.98 7.10 -1.29
CA VAL A 102 7.88 7.32 -0.15
C VAL A 102 8.76 8.53 -0.46
N ILE A 103 8.80 9.48 0.47
CA ILE A 103 9.64 10.69 0.38
C ILE A 103 10.74 10.73 1.44
N HIS A 104 10.62 9.93 2.50
CA HIS A 104 11.56 9.81 3.61
C HIS A 104 11.46 8.39 4.20
N GLY A 105 12.52 7.91 4.87
CA GLY A 105 12.54 6.57 5.48
C GLY A 105 12.94 5.44 4.53
N PHE A 106 13.77 5.74 3.51
CA PHE A 106 14.23 4.71 2.56
C PHE A 106 15.12 3.65 3.23
N GLU A 107 15.82 3.99 4.30
CA GLU A 107 16.59 3.07 5.13
C GLU A 107 15.68 2.01 5.79
N VAL A 108 14.46 2.39 6.18
CA VAL A 108 13.46 1.43 6.69
C VAL A 108 13.01 0.52 5.57
N LEU A 109 12.78 1.07 4.37
CA LEU A 109 12.42 0.28 3.19
C LEU A 109 13.53 -0.72 2.81
N ASP A 110 14.81 -0.34 2.96
CA ASP A 110 15.96 -1.22 2.76
C ASP A 110 16.03 -2.36 3.80
N LEU A 111 15.70 -2.07 5.07
CA LEU A 111 15.63 -3.08 6.12
C LEU A 111 14.48 -4.07 5.88
N MET A 112 13.31 -3.55 5.50
CA MET A 112 12.16 -4.38 5.12
C MET A 112 12.53 -5.31 3.96
N GLU A 113 13.19 -4.81 2.92
CA GLU A 113 13.58 -5.62 1.75
C GLU A 113 14.58 -6.74 2.07
N LYS A 114 15.46 -6.52 3.06
CA LYS A 114 16.46 -7.50 3.50
C LYS A 114 15.91 -8.55 4.46
N THR A 115 14.69 -8.36 4.97
CA THR A 115 14.08 -9.29 5.92
C THR A 115 13.85 -10.65 5.25
N GLN A 116 14.30 -11.71 5.89
CA GLN A 116 14.14 -13.08 5.39
C GLN A 116 12.66 -13.46 5.32
N THR A 117 12.29 -14.22 4.29
CA THR A 117 10.91 -14.63 4.02
C THR A 117 10.80 -16.14 3.97
N GLY A 118 9.69 -16.67 4.46
CA GLY A 118 9.31 -18.07 4.36
C GLY A 118 8.33 -18.33 3.21
N THR A 119 7.50 -19.36 3.39
CA THR A 119 6.46 -19.75 2.44
C THR A 119 5.52 -18.58 2.10
N GLY A 120 5.23 -18.40 0.81
CA GLY A 120 4.33 -17.34 0.33
C GLY A 120 4.91 -15.93 0.46
N ASP A 121 6.25 -15.81 0.50
CA ASP A 121 6.97 -14.55 0.66
C ASP A 121 6.65 -13.82 1.98
N ARG A 122 6.19 -14.55 3.00
CA ARG A 122 5.85 -13.97 4.30
C ARG A 122 7.14 -13.69 5.10
N PRO A 123 7.35 -12.46 5.62
CA PRO A 123 8.48 -12.19 6.51
C PRO A 123 8.54 -13.16 7.70
N LEU A 124 9.73 -13.69 7.99
CA LEU A 124 9.96 -14.53 9.18
C LEU A 124 9.91 -13.70 10.46
N ALA A 125 10.54 -12.52 10.42
CA ALA A 125 10.37 -11.49 11.43
C ALA A 125 9.18 -10.61 11.04
N GLU A 126 8.22 -10.46 11.94
CA GLU A 126 7.04 -9.66 11.68
C GLU A 126 7.38 -8.17 11.49
N ILE A 127 6.84 -7.57 10.43
CA ILE A 127 6.92 -6.14 10.16
C ILE A 127 5.50 -5.57 10.27
N ARG A 128 5.32 -4.57 11.15
CA ARG A 128 3.99 -4.07 11.54
C ARG A 128 3.92 -2.54 11.45
N ILE A 129 2.75 -2.04 11.08
CA ILE A 129 2.39 -0.63 11.20
C ILE A 129 1.90 -0.41 12.63
N ASN A 130 2.69 0.24 13.46
CA ASN A 130 2.30 0.50 14.85
C ASN A 130 1.23 1.60 14.93
N ARG A 131 1.41 2.66 14.14
CA ARG A 131 0.49 3.79 14.05
C ARG A 131 0.71 4.54 12.74
N VAL A 132 -0.35 5.14 12.21
CA VAL A 132 -0.25 6.12 11.11
C VAL A 132 -0.48 7.54 11.62
N THR A 133 0.35 8.49 11.18
CA THR A 133 0.15 9.92 11.44
C THR A 133 -0.16 10.63 10.12
N ILE A 134 -1.23 11.42 10.10
CA ILE A 134 -1.60 12.26 8.95
C ILE A 134 -1.03 13.66 9.19
N HIS A 135 -0.12 14.08 8.33
CA HIS A 135 0.40 15.44 8.34
C HIS A 135 -0.61 16.36 7.64
N ALA A 136 -1.32 17.17 8.42
CA ALA A 136 -2.28 18.12 7.89
C ALA A 136 -1.59 19.17 7.01
N ASN A 137 -2.22 19.54 5.90
CA ASN A 137 -1.79 20.69 5.11
C ASN A 137 -2.22 21.97 5.85
N PRO A 138 -1.29 22.83 6.30
CA PRO A 138 -1.62 24.05 7.03
C PRO A 138 -2.42 25.07 6.20
N LEU A 139 -2.55 24.87 4.87
CA LEU A 139 -3.24 25.78 3.96
C LEU A 139 -4.72 25.44 3.72
N ALA A 140 -5.27 24.41 4.39
CA ALA A 140 -6.66 24.00 4.24
C ALA A 140 -7.57 24.53 5.38
N GLY A 141 -7.29 25.74 5.86
CA GLY A 141 -8.10 26.48 6.83
C GLY A 141 -9.03 27.48 6.16
#